data_AF-A0A1K2IXY9-F1
#
_entry.id   AF-A0A1K2IXY9-F1
#
_cell.length_a   1.000
_cell.length_b   1.000
_cell.length_c   1.000
_cell.angle_alpha   90.00
_cell.angle_beta   90.00
_cell.angle_gamma   90.00
#
_symmetry.space_group_name_H-M   'P 1'
#
loop_
_entity.id
_entity.type
_entity.pdbx_description
1 polymer ?
#
loop_
_entity_poly.entity_id
_entity_poly.type
_entity_poly.pdbx_seq_one_letter_code
_entity_poly.pdbx_strand_id
1 'polypeptide(L)'
;MSNILAFATCDKGLIDLQEKKILSYPKIENESTNKNQFYSLDGEFLCYDIEVGNSVFIIDKDIYLTFLPKTYLEEKNNIIDYDKLKESSVKLNIEQYAFERIASIIYAESSINKSVIKTEELLSEMTAMAFILNKYPKTIAFGENSETANKLNYSIAGDRNKNKRMKLAFKGLINALIDNEDLSNGATKWDGQEQSFFADSENSQSVLLETSRGTISIKLHMNIMGWTILDEHYDKWKSNIGIKFKAPQEKYATVGSNKDKIRYESTAVYGLTIFWRIVNKKK
;
A
#
# COMPACT_ATOMS: atom_id res chain seq x y z
N MET A 1 39.04 -8.80 -30.72
CA MET A 1 37.61 -8.71 -31.09
C MET A 1 36.95 -9.98 -30.62
N SER A 2 36.34 -9.94 -29.44
CA SER A 2 35.85 -11.13 -28.73
C SER A 2 34.33 -11.17 -28.86
N ASN A 3 33.82 -12.13 -29.65
CA ASN A 3 32.40 -12.49 -29.64
C ASN A 3 32.16 -13.45 -28.48
N ILE A 4 31.41 -13.02 -27.48
CA ILE A 4 30.87 -13.89 -26.43
C ILE A 4 29.39 -14.10 -26.75
N LEU A 5 29.07 -15.27 -27.33
CA LEU A 5 27.73 -15.83 -27.31
C LEU A 5 27.46 -16.40 -25.91
N ALA A 6 26.51 -15.84 -25.18
CA ALA A 6 25.99 -16.44 -23.97
C ALA A 6 24.86 -17.41 -24.32
N PHE A 7 25.08 -18.69 -24.07
CA PHE A 7 24.09 -19.76 -24.19
C PHE A 7 23.18 -19.77 -22.96
N ALA A 8 21.87 -19.86 -23.15
CA ALA A 8 20.92 -20.23 -22.11
C ALA A 8 20.96 -21.76 -21.93
N THR A 9 21.34 -22.25 -20.74
CA THR A 9 21.22 -23.65 -20.37
C THR A 9 19.95 -23.88 -19.56
N CYS A 10 19.17 -24.88 -19.98
CA CYS A 10 17.97 -25.35 -19.32
C CYS A 10 18.35 -26.67 -18.63
N ASP A 11 18.26 -26.74 -17.30
CA ASP A 11 18.47 -27.99 -16.57
C ASP A 11 17.26 -28.37 -15.72
N LYS A 12 17.00 -29.68 -15.73
CA LYS A 12 15.73 -30.36 -15.42
C LYS A 12 15.40 -30.41 -13.93
N GLY A 13 14.11 -30.36 -13.62
CA GLY A 13 13.55 -30.71 -12.31
C GLY A 13 12.18 -31.38 -12.45
N LEU A 14 12.21 -32.72 -12.51
CA LEU A 14 11.19 -33.75 -12.27
C LEU A 14 9.67 -33.41 -12.34
N ILE A 15 9.04 -34.18 -13.24
CA ILE A 15 7.60 -34.44 -13.33
C ILE A 15 7.21 -35.37 -12.17
N ASP A 16 6.14 -35.03 -11.44
CA ASP A 16 5.16 -36.03 -11.03
C ASP A 16 3.74 -35.49 -11.24
N LEU A 17 2.89 -36.38 -11.74
CA LEU A 17 1.63 -36.16 -12.42
C LEU A 17 0.48 -35.92 -11.43
N GLN A 18 -0.23 -34.79 -11.57
CA GLN A 18 -1.70 -34.65 -11.57
C GLN A 18 -2.13 -33.18 -11.40
N GLU A 19 -2.95 -32.70 -12.33
CA GLU A 19 -3.87 -31.55 -12.24
C GLU A 19 -3.38 -30.21 -11.63
N LYS A 20 -2.85 -29.34 -12.49
CA LYS A 20 -3.24 -27.92 -12.71
C LYS A 20 -2.11 -27.22 -13.45
N LYS A 21 -2.42 -26.69 -14.63
CA LYS A 21 -1.49 -25.94 -15.47
C LYS A 21 -1.12 -24.62 -14.77
N ILE A 22 -0.08 -24.64 -13.95
CA ILE A 22 0.53 -23.43 -13.40
C ILE A 22 1.35 -22.82 -14.53
N LEU A 23 0.93 -21.66 -15.04
CA LEU A 23 1.79 -20.78 -15.83
C LEU A 23 3.02 -20.46 -14.96
N SER A 24 4.15 -21.06 -15.30
CA SER A 24 5.40 -20.83 -14.60
C SER A 24 5.95 -19.47 -15.01
N TYR A 25 5.85 -18.49 -14.12
CA TYR A 25 6.54 -17.22 -14.25
C TYR A 25 8.06 -17.45 -14.17
N PRO A 26 8.87 -16.76 -15.01
CA PRO A 26 10.32 -16.88 -14.95
C PRO A 26 10.84 -16.47 -13.56
N LYS A 27 11.84 -17.23 -13.08
CA LYS A 27 12.52 -17.03 -11.80
C LYS A 27 13.32 -15.73 -11.86
N ILE A 28 13.04 -14.77 -10.99
CA ILE A 28 13.77 -13.50 -10.92
C ILE A 28 14.92 -13.67 -9.92
N GLU A 29 16.15 -13.72 -10.42
CA GLU A 29 17.35 -13.53 -9.61
C GLU A 29 17.48 -12.06 -9.20
N ASN A 30 18.07 -11.81 -8.03
CA ASN A 30 18.34 -10.49 -7.48
C ASN A 30 19.16 -9.63 -8.46
N GLU A 31 18.50 -8.80 -9.26
CA GLU A 31 19.17 -7.69 -9.95
C GLU A 31 18.34 -6.40 -9.85
N SER A 32 18.93 -5.43 -9.15
CA SER A 32 18.58 -4.02 -9.21
C SER A 32 18.61 -3.53 -10.66
N THR A 33 17.49 -3.59 -11.38
CA THR A 33 17.43 -3.00 -12.70
C THR A 33 16.23 -2.07 -12.76
N ASN A 34 16.54 -0.77 -12.91
CA ASN A 34 15.63 0.24 -13.42
C ASN A 34 15.05 -0.30 -14.71
N LYS A 35 13.88 -0.94 -14.66
CA LYS A 35 13.15 -1.41 -15.82
C LYS A 35 11.72 -0.91 -15.72
N ASN A 36 11.13 -0.58 -16.85
CA ASN A 36 9.71 -0.25 -16.83
C ASN A 36 8.92 -1.46 -16.34
N GLN A 37 7.95 -1.23 -15.46
CA GLN A 37 7.11 -2.27 -14.88
C GLN A 37 5.70 -2.19 -15.40
N PHE A 38 5.10 -3.34 -15.69
CA PHE A 38 3.71 -3.45 -16.09
C PHE A 38 2.89 -4.11 -14.99
N TYR A 39 1.75 -3.51 -14.65
CA TYR A 39 0.77 -4.05 -13.71
C TYR A 39 -0.62 -4.10 -14.35
N SER A 40 -1.45 -5.01 -13.86
CA SER A 40 -2.88 -4.96 -14.13
C SER A 40 -3.60 -3.94 -13.24
N LEU A 41 -4.82 -3.57 -13.62
CA LEU A 41 -5.73 -2.77 -12.78
C LEU A 41 -5.99 -3.40 -11.39
N ASP A 42 -5.82 -4.72 -11.26
CA ASP A 42 -5.99 -5.44 -9.99
C ASP A 42 -4.73 -5.45 -9.11
N GLY A 43 -3.67 -4.74 -9.50
CA GLY A 43 -2.42 -4.68 -8.75
C GLY A 43 -1.52 -5.92 -8.90
N GLU A 44 -1.80 -6.78 -9.88
CA GLU A 44 -0.92 -7.90 -10.25
C GLU A 44 0.24 -7.40 -11.10
N PHE A 45 1.47 -7.73 -10.73
CA PHE A 45 2.65 -7.50 -11.57
C PHE A 45 2.60 -8.45 -12.77
N LEU A 46 2.83 -7.92 -13.98
CA LEU A 46 2.73 -8.69 -15.21
C LEU A 46 4.11 -9.02 -15.79
N CYS A 47 4.94 -8.01 -16.03
CA CYS A 47 6.29 -8.18 -16.56
C CYS A 47 7.16 -6.94 -16.37
N TYR A 48 8.46 -7.12 -16.62
CA TYR A 48 9.39 -6.03 -16.88
C TYR A 48 9.50 -5.80 -18.39
N ASP A 49 9.76 -4.55 -18.76
CA ASP A 49 10.35 -4.18 -20.05
C ASP A 49 11.79 -4.69 -20.14
N ILE A 50 12.24 -5.00 -21.37
CA ILE A 50 13.65 -5.30 -21.65
C ILE A 50 14.50 -4.04 -21.59
N GLU A 51 13.92 -2.87 -21.84
CA GLU A 51 14.62 -1.59 -21.78
C GLU A 51 14.82 -1.11 -20.34
N VAL A 52 15.97 -0.47 -20.11
CA VAL A 52 16.23 0.25 -18.86
C VAL A 52 15.28 1.43 -18.79
N GLY A 53 14.54 1.53 -17.69
CA GLY A 53 13.55 2.58 -17.47
C GLY A 53 13.11 2.66 -16.01
N ASN A 54 12.34 3.68 -15.65
CA ASN A 54 11.86 3.86 -14.27
C ASN A 54 10.36 4.15 -14.23
N SER A 55 9.64 3.76 -15.28
CA SER A 55 8.21 4.04 -15.44
C SER A 55 7.35 2.87 -14.98
N VAL A 56 6.15 3.18 -14.52
CA VAL A 56 5.11 2.19 -14.20
C VAL A 56 3.97 2.34 -15.21
N PHE A 57 3.55 1.22 -15.79
CA PHE A 57 2.49 1.13 -16.79
C PHE A 57 1.37 0.23 -16.30
N ILE A 58 0.13 0.64 -16.52
CA ILE A 58 -1.08 -0.12 -16.18
C ILE A 58 -1.77 -0.56 -17.45
N ILE A 59 -2.12 -1.83 -17.52
CA ILE A 59 -2.78 -2.42 -18.68
C ILE A 59 -3.91 -3.35 -18.24
N ASP A 60 -4.97 -3.42 -19.04
CA ASP A 60 -5.97 -4.46 -18.85
C ASP A 60 -5.33 -5.86 -19.02
N LYS A 61 -5.71 -6.80 -18.15
CA LYS A 61 -5.08 -8.11 -18.13
C LYS A 61 -5.38 -8.91 -19.39
N ASP A 62 -6.60 -8.84 -19.91
CA ASP A 62 -6.99 -9.57 -21.11
C ASP A 62 -6.28 -8.99 -22.34
N ILE A 63 -6.10 -7.67 -22.38
CA ILE A 63 -5.26 -7.02 -23.40
C ILE A 63 -3.81 -7.51 -23.29
N TYR A 64 -3.21 -7.51 -22.10
CA TYR A 64 -1.84 -8.01 -21.89
C TYR A 64 -1.65 -9.45 -22.39
N LEU A 65 -2.62 -10.34 -22.12
CA LEU A 65 -2.56 -11.73 -22.57
C LEU A 65 -2.51 -11.86 -24.10
N THR A 66 -2.96 -10.86 -24.86
CA THR A 66 -2.84 -10.87 -26.32
C THR A 66 -1.41 -10.66 -26.82
N PHE A 67 -0.52 -10.09 -25.99
CA PHE A 67 0.89 -9.86 -26.29
C PHE A 67 1.78 -11.05 -25.90
N LEU A 68 1.26 -12.02 -25.16
CA LEU A 68 1.99 -13.22 -24.79
C LEU A 68 2.10 -14.19 -25.99
N PRO A 69 3.23 -14.89 -26.15
CA PRO A 69 3.34 -15.96 -27.12
C PRO A 69 2.27 -17.03 -26.89
N LYS A 70 1.66 -17.50 -27.97
CA LYS A 70 0.57 -18.49 -27.96
C LYS A 70 1.07 -19.89 -28.29
N THR A 71 2.27 -20.03 -28.85
CA THR A 71 2.89 -21.32 -29.21
C THR A 71 4.31 -21.46 -28.66
N TYR A 72 4.80 -22.69 -28.53
CA TYR A 72 6.18 -23.00 -28.11
C TYR A 72 7.25 -22.37 -29.03
N LEU A 73 6.95 -22.24 -30.34
CA LEU A 73 7.85 -21.60 -31.30
C LEU A 73 7.88 -20.08 -31.15
N GLU A 74 6.74 -19.45 -30.82
CA GLU A 74 6.66 -18.04 -30.47
C GLU A 74 7.32 -17.78 -29.10
N GLU A 75 7.16 -18.68 -28.13
CA GLU A 75 7.80 -18.64 -26.81
C GLU A 75 9.33 -18.69 -26.91
N LYS A 76 9.86 -19.45 -27.88
CA LYS A 76 11.30 -19.54 -28.16
C LYS A 76 11.89 -18.26 -28.79
N ASN A 77 11.07 -17.49 -29.49
CA ASN A 77 11.48 -16.25 -30.18
C ASN A 77 10.99 -14.98 -29.45
N ASN A 78 10.47 -15.13 -28.22
CA ASN A 78 9.60 -14.21 -27.48
C ASN A 78 10.18 -12.81 -27.24
N ILE A 79 10.08 -11.95 -28.25
CA ILE A 79 10.17 -10.51 -28.08
C ILE A 79 8.74 -10.01 -27.97
N ILE A 80 8.26 -9.81 -26.74
CA ILE A 80 7.07 -8.99 -26.51
C ILE A 80 7.30 -7.66 -27.22
N ASP A 81 6.34 -7.22 -28.03
CA ASP A 81 6.37 -5.91 -28.68
C ASP A 81 6.10 -4.84 -27.61
N TYR A 82 7.15 -4.45 -26.90
CA TYR A 82 7.07 -3.54 -25.75
C TYR A 82 6.62 -2.13 -26.14
N ASP A 83 6.87 -1.70 -27.38
CA ASP A 83 6.40 -0.41 -27.87
C ASP A 83 4.87 -0.41 -27.99
N LYS A 84 4.28 -1.43 -28.63
CA LYS A 84 2.81 -1.56 -28.66
C LYS A 84 2.21 -1.82 -27.29
N LEU A 85 2.92 -2.54 -26.42
CA LEU A 85 2.47 -2.75 -25.05
C LEU A 85 2.38 -1.42 -24.29
N LYS A 86 3.40 -0.54 -24.42
CA LYS A 86 3.39 0.82 -23.86
C LYS A 86 2.26 1.67 -24.46
N GLU A 87 2.06 1.63 -25.78
CA GLU A 87 0.97 2.34 -26.46
C GLU A 87 -0.42 1.90 -25.99
N SER A 88 -0.57 0.61 -25.61
CA SER A 88 -1.81 0.04 -25.09
C SER A 88 -1.96 0.20 -23.57
N SER A 89 -1.01 0.84 -22.90
CA SER A 89 -0.96 0.99 -21.45
C SER A 89 -1.15 2.44 -21.00
N VAL A 90 -1.61 2.62 -19.77
CA VAL A 90 -1.61 3.92 -19.09
C VAL A 90 -0.31 4.06 -18.30
N LYS A 91 0.51 5.04 -18.67
CA LYS A 91 1.71 5.39 -17.88
C LYS A 91 1.30 6.17 -16.62
N LEU A 92 1.69 5.70 -15.45
CA LEU A 92 1.49 6.43 -14.20
C LEU A 92 2.54 7.54 -14.05
N ASN A 93 2.13 8.67 -13.47
CA ASN A 93 3.03 9.78 -13.13
C ASN A 93 3.77 9.52 -11.80
N ILE A 94 4.46 8.37 -11.72
CA ILE A 94 5.25 7.96 -10.57
C ILE A 94 6.39 7.07 -11.04
N GLU A 95 7.55 7.21 -10.38
CA GLU A 95 8.70 6.36 -10.63
C GLU A 95 8.54 4.98 -9.97
N GLN A 96 9.16 3.95 -10.55
CA GLN A 96 9.12 2.57 -10.05
C GLN A 96 9.44 2.47 -8.56
N TYR A 97 10.57 3.06 -8.13
CA TYR A 97 11.02 2.99 -6.75
C TYR A 97 10.00 3.65 -5.80
N ALA A 98 9.46 4.80 -6.18
CA ALA A 98 8.45 5.50 -5.39
C ALA A 98 7.15 4.69 -5.33
N PHE A 99 6.74 4.06 -6.42
CA PHE A 99 5.56 3.21 -6.49
C PHE A 99 5.66 2.00 -5.55
N GLU A 100 6.78 1.26 -5.61
CA GLU A 100 7.02 0.10 -4.73
C GLU A 100 7.15 0.51 -3.26
N ARG A 101 7.81 1.65 -2.98
CA ARG A 101 7.93 2.21 -1.62
C ARG A 101 6.57 2.62 -1.05
N ILE A 102 5.73 3.30 -1.82
CA ILE A 102 4.40 3.71 -1.34
C ILE A 102 3.52 2.48 -1.09
N ALA A 103 3.55 1.48 -1.99
CA ALA A 103 2.82 0.23 -1.79
C ALA A 103 3.25 -0.51 -0.51
N SER A 104 4.55 -0.56 -0.19
CA SER A 104 5.03 -1.17 1.05
C SER A 104 4.64 -0.40 2.31
N ILE A 105 4.65 0.93 2.28
CA ILE A 105 4.16 1.78 3.37
C ILE A 105 2.69 1.48 3.64
N ILE A 106 1.84 1.53 2.60
CA ILE A 106 0.39 1.29 2.73
C ILE A 106 0.12 -0.12 3.26
N TYR A 107 0.84 -1.12 2.74
CA TYR A 107 0.73 -2.49 3.23
C TYR A 107 1.08 -2.59 4.72
N ALA A 108 2.10 -1.85 5.18
CA ALA A 108 2.53 -1.87 6.57
C ALA A 108 1.61 -1.12 7.54
N GLU A 109 1.01 -0.01 7.09
CA GLU A 109 0.16 0.87 7.90
C GLU A 109 -1.30 0.42 7.95
N SER A 110 -1.74 -0.36 6.96
CA SER A 110 -3.12 -0.84 6.85
C SER A 110 -3.47 -1.97 7.82
N SER A 111 -4.77 -2.25 7.90
CA SER A 111 -5.35 -3.28 8.75
C SER A 111 -5.15 -4.72 8.25
N ILE A 112 -4.07 -5.01 7.51
CA ILE A 112 -3.82 -6.29 6.84
C ILE A 112 -3.74 -7.50 7.78
N ASN A 113 -3.44 -7.32 9.05
CA ASN A 113 -3.32 -8.42 10.01
C ASN A 113 -4.64 -8.72 10.72
N LYS A 114 -5.73 -8.08 10.30
CA LYS A 114 -7.04 -8.21 10.92
C LYS A 114 -7.97 -8.99 9.99
N SER A 115 -8.41 -10.14 10.46
CA SER A 115 -9.34 -11.01 9.72
C SER A 115 -10.76 -10.44 9.66
N VAL A 116 -11.13 -9.60 10.63
CA VAL A 116 -12.45 -8.97 10.73
C VAL A 116 -12.69 -7.89 9.68
N ILE A 117 -11.64 -7.33 9.08
CA ILE A 117 -11.76 -6.27 8.08
C ILE A 117 -12.02 -6.89 6.71
N LYS A 118 -13.14 -6.48 6.10
CA LYS A 118 -13.55 -6.94 4.76
C LYS A 118 -12.57 -6.43 3.70
N THR A 119 -12.46 -7.15 2.59
CA THR A 119 -11.55 -6.81 1.50
C THR A 119 -11.83 -5.43 0.90
N GLU A 120 -13.10 -5.04 0.71
CA GLU A 120 -13.45 -3.73 0.16
C GLU A 120 -13.06 -2.59 1.11
N GLU A 121 -13.25 -2.81 2.42
CA GLU A 121 -12.89 -1.84 3.44
C GLU A 121 -11.37 -1.68 3.55
N LEU A 122 -10.63 -2.79 3.46
CA LEU A 122 -9.16 -2.75 3.40
C LEU A 122 -8.67 -2.04 2.13
N LEU A 123 -9.30 -2.27 0.98
CA LEU A 123 -8.95 -1.56 -0.26
C LEU A 123 -9.19 -0.06 -0.11
N SER A 124 -10.33 0.35 0.46
CA SER A 124 -10.66 1.75 0.71
C SER A 124 -9.65 2.42 1.66
N GLU A 125 -9.26 1.72 2.73
CA GLU A 125 -8.21 2.14 3.66
C GLU A 125 -6.87 2.38 2.92
N MET A 126 -6.46 1.41 2.10
CA MET A 126 -5.21 1.46 1.34
C MET A 126 -5.21 2.58 0.29
N THR A 127 -6.32 2.75 -0.45
CA THR A 127 -6.49 3.82 -1.44
C THR A 127 -6.49 5.20 -0.78
N ALA A 128 -7.16 5.38 0.35
CA ALA A 128 -7.15 6.64 1.10
C ALA A 128 -5.74 7.01 1.58
N MET A 129 -4.97 6.05 2.12
CA MET A 129 -3.56 6.28 2.49
C MET A 129 -2.70 6.59 1.26
N ALA A 130 -2.89 5.88 0.16
CA ALA A 130 -2.18 6.12 -1.10
C ALA A 130 -2.38 7.55 -1.62
N PHE A 131 -3.63 8.01 -1.60
CA PHE A 131 -3.99 9.36 -2.03
C PHE A 131 -3.25 10.42 -1.20
N ILE A 132 -3.23 10.27 0.13
CA ILE A 132 -2.52 11.20 1.03
C ILE A 132 -1.01 11.16 0.76
N LEU A 133 -0.40 9.98 0.64
CA LEU A 133 1.03 9.83 0.39
C LEU A 133 1.45 10.43 -0.95
N ASN A 134 0.63 10.28 -1.98
CA ASN A 134 0.87 10.86 -3.30
C ASN A 134 0.74 12.40 -3.27
N LYS A 135 -0.34 12.92 -2.67
CA LYS A 135 -0.62 14.37 -2.62
C LYS A 135 0.26 15.13 -1.62
N TYR A 136 0.67 14.47 -0.53
CA TYR A 136 1.44 15.05 0.56
C TYR A 136 2.67 14.18 0.87
N PRO A 137 3.71 14.19 0.00
CA PRO A 137 4.86 13.28 0.09
C PRO A 137 5.73 13.48 1.35
N LYS A 138 5.55 14.59 2.08
CA LYS A 138 6.20 14.85 3.38
C LYS A 138 5.44 14.26 4.57
N THR A 139 4.35 13.53 4.33
CA THR A 139 3.59 12.88 5.41
C THR A 139 4.42 11.75 6.00
N ILE A 140 4.56 11.78 7.33
CA ILE A 140 5.31 10.77 8.07
C ILE A 140 4.42 9.52 8.18
N ALA A 141 4.94 8.38 7.72
CA ALA A 141 4.37 7.07 7.96
C ALA A 141 5.30 6.28 8.88
N PHE A 142 4.80 5.83 10.02
CA PHE A 142 5.58 5.12 11.04
C PHE A 142 5.98 3.70 10.62
N GLY A 143 5.23 3.10 9.71
CA GLY A 143 5.40 1.76 9.18
C GLY A 143 6.40 1.64 8.02
N GLU A 144 6.93 2.75 7.51
CA GLU A 144 7.79 2.79 6.31
C GLU A 144 9.00 1.85 6.40
N ASN A 145 9.67 1.81 7.55
CA ASN A 145 10.86 0.97 7.77
C ASN A 145 10.53 -0.29 8.58
N SER A 146 9.25 -0.67 8.68
CA SER A 146 8.84 -1.81 9.48
C SER A 146 9.17 -3.14 8.78
N GLU A 147 9.26 -4.21 9.58
CA GLU A 147 9.39 -5.58 9.05
C GLU A 147 8.27 -5.92 8.04
N THR A 148 7.06 -5.38 8.24
CA THR A 148 5.95 -5.58 7.30
C THR A 148 6.17 -4.88 5.96
N ALA A 149 6.71 -3.66 5.96
CA ALA A 149 7.07 -2.97 4.73
C ALA A 149 8.20 -3.71 4.01
N ASN A 150 9.21 -4.13 4.76
CA ASN A 150 10.33 -4.94 4.23
C ASN A 150 9.87 -6.26 3.62
N LYS A 151 8.88 -6.94 4.23
CA LYS A 151 8.27 -8.15 3.66
C LYS A 151 7.72 -7.94 2.26
N LEU A 152 7.14 -6.76 1.97
CA LEU A 152 6.70 -6.44 0.62
C LEU A 152 7.89 -6.05 -0.27
N ASN A 153 8.76 -5.16 0.19
CA ASN A 153 9.91 -4.67 -0.60
C ASN A 153 10.85 -5.80 -1.07
N TYR A 154 11.07 -6.82 -0.24
CA TYR A 154 11.96 -7.94 -0.56
C TYR A 154 11.24 -9.13 -1.19
N SER A 155 9.94 -9.03 -1.47
CA SER A 155 9.20 -10.11 -2.11
C SER A 155 9.31 -10.07 -3.63
N ILE A 156 9.60 -11.22 -4.23
CA ILE A 156 9.60 -11.35 -5.69
C ILE A 156 8.17 -11.23 -6.24
N ALA A 157 8.04 -10.78 -7.50
CA ALA A 157 6.74 -10.50 -8.11
C ALA A 157 5.76 -11.69 -8.04
N GLY A 158 6.24 -12.92 -8.24
CA GLY A 158 5.41 -14.12 -8.16
C GLY A 158 4.78 -14.33 -6.77
N ASP A 159 5.49 -13.99 -5.71
CA ASP A 159 4.98 -14.11 -4.34
C ASP A 159 4.02 -12.96 -4.00
N ARG A 160 4.32 -11.74 -4.46
CA ARG A 160 3.40 -10.60 -4.41
C ARG A 160 2.07 -10.96 -5.06
N ASN A 161 2.10 -11.55 -6.25
CA ASN A 161 0.91 -11.91 -7.02
C ASN A 161 0.05 -13.00 -6.35
N LYS A 162 0.67 -13.90 -5.58
CA LYS A 162 -0.05 -14.93 -4.80
C LYS A 162 -0.63 -14.38 -3.51
N ASN A 163 -0.01 -13.36 -2.92
CA ASN A 163 -0.49 -12.72 -1.70
C ASN A 163 -1.58 -11.67 -2.02
N LYS A 164 -2.84 -12.03 -1.75
CA LYS A 164 -4.00 -11.14 -1.97
C LYS A 164 -3.84 -9.77 -1.31
N ARG A 165 -3.27 -9.68 -0.11
CA ARG A 165 -3.14 -8.42 0.63
C ARG A 165 -2.02 -7.53 0.09
N MET A 166 -0.93 -8.12 -0.40
CA MET A 166 0.13 -7.36 -1.10
C MET A 166 -0.40 -6.81 -2.43
N LYS A 167 -1.14 -7.62 -3.21
CA LYS A 167 -1.82 -7.13 -4.42
C LYS A 167 -2.79 -5.99 -4.14
N LEU A 168 -3.56 -6.06 -3.07
CA LEU A 168 -4.47 -4.98 -2.68
C LEU A 168 -3.73 -3.67 -2.40
N ALA A 169 -2.51 -3.70 -1.87
CA ALA A 169 -1.73 -2.48 -1.66
C ALA A 169 -1.35 -1.82 -2.99
N PHE A 170 -0.92 -2.61 -3.99
CA PHE A 170 -0.67 -2.11 -5.35
C PHE A 170 -1.96 -1.63 -6.02
N LYS A 171 -3.05 -2.39 -5.90
CA LYS A 171 -4.37 -1.99 -6.42
C LYS A 171 -4.83 -0.65 -5.83
N GLY A 172 -4.72 -0.50 -4.51
CA GLY A 172 -5.11 0.72 -3.81
C GLY A 172 -4.31 1.93 -4.28
N LEU A 173 -3.01 1.76 -4.50
CA LEU A 173 -2.14 2.80 -5.07
C LEU A 173 -2.50 3.12 -6.53
N ILE A 174 -2.75 2.10 -7.36
CA ILE A 174 -3.16 2.29 -8.76
C ILE A 174 -4.47 3.09 -8.82
N ASN A 175 -5.49 2.71 -8.05
CA ASN A 175 -6.76 3.42 -8.00
C ASN A 175 -6.56 4.90 -7.60
N ALA A 176 -5.76 5.16 -6.57
CA ALA A 176 -5.47 6.53 -6.14
C ALA A 176 -4.74 7.38 -7.19
N LEU A 177 -3.96 6.75 -8.09
CA LEU A 177 -3.19 7.42 -9.12
C LEU A 177 -3.94 7.58 -10.45
N ILE A 178 -4.79 6.61 -10.83
CA ILE A 178 -5.57 6.65 -12.07
C ILE A 178 -6.87 7.43 -11.88
N ASP A 179 -7.69 7.03 -10.91
CA ASP A 179 -9.02 7.59 -10.73
C ASP A 179 -8.94 8.98 -10.06
N ASN A 180 -7.82 9.23 -9.37
CA ASN A 180 -7.59 10.43 -8.56
C ASN A 180 -8.73 10.68 -7.55
N GLU A 181 -9.40 9.61 -7.13
CA GLU A 181 -10.48 9.64 -6.17
C GLU A 181 -9.92 9.79 -4.74
N ASP A 182 -10.36 10.83 -4.05
CA ASP A 182 -9.96 11.09 -2.66
C ASP A 182 -10.87 10.36 -1.67
N LEU A 183 -10.68 9.04 -1.51
CA LEU A 183 -11.41 8.26 -0.51
C LEU A 183 -11.10 8.70 0.94
N SER A 184 -10.06 9.50 1.15
CA SER A 184 -9.74 10.08 2.45
C SER A 184 -10.61 11.29 2.80
N ASN A 185 -11.43 11.77 1.85
CA ASN A 185 -12.37 12.89 1.99
C ASN A 185 -11.68 14.19 2.46
N GLY A 186 -10.54 14.53 1.85
CA GLY A 186 -9.79 15.75 2.16
C GLY A 186 -8.89 15.64 3.39
N ALA A 187 -8.54 14.42 3.81
CA ALA A 187 -7.57 14.21 4.86
C ALA A 187 -6.14 14.56 4.39
N THR A 188 -5.30 14.83 5.38
CA THR A 188 -3.85 15.05 5.17
C THR A 188 -2.99 14.18 6.09
N LYS A 189 -3.64 13.48 7.03
CA LYS A 189 -3.04 12.63 8.06
C LYS A 189 -3.99 11.47 8.33
N TRP A 190 -3.48 10.42 8.94
CA TRP A 190 -4.26 9.29 9.45
C TRP A 190 -3.66 8.81 10.77
N ASP A 191 -4.43 8.05 11.53
CA ASP A 191 -3.99 7.34 12.71
C ASP A 191 -4.55 5.92 12.74
N GLY A 192 -3.72 4.98 13.20
CA GLY A 192 -4.15 3.61 13.48
C GLY A 192 -4.87 3.48 14.83
N GLN A 193 -5.39 2.28 15.08
CA GLN A 193 -6.09 1.90 16.33
C GLN A 193 -5.35 2.29 17.61
N GLU A 194 -4.03 2.40 17.60
CA GLU A 194 -3.22 2.66 18.79
C GLU A 194 -3.63 3.98 19.45
N GLN A 195 -4.03 4.99 18.67
CA GLN A 195 -4.56 6.25 19.20
C GLN A 195 -5.91 6.09 19.91
N SER A 196 -6.67 5.04 19.62
CA SER A 196 -8.01 4.82 20.18
C SER A 196 -8.01 4.26 21.61
N PHE A 197 -6.87 3.79 22.12
CA PHE A 197 -6.80 2.99 23.35
C PHE A 197 -6.84 3.81 24.64
N PHE A 198 -6.92 5.14 24.53
CA PHE A 198 -6.76 6.07 25.64
C PHE A 198 -8.04 6.83 25.92
N ALA A 199 -8.42 6.90 27.19
CA ALA A 199 -9.61 7.60 27.63
C ALA A 199 -9.39 9.11 27.74
N ASP A 200 -10.48 9.87 27.87
CA ASP A 200 -10.42 11.32 28.03
C ASP A 200 -9.60 11.78 29.24
N SER A 201 -9.47 10.97 30.29
CA SER A 201 -8.66 11.30 31.46
C SER A 201 -7.14 11.29 31.18
N GLU A 202 -6.68 10.71 30.08
CA GLU A 202 -5.26 10.61 29.74
C GLU A 202 -4.75 11.91 29.10
N ASN A 203 -3.76 12.56 29.70
CA ASN A 203 -3.26 13.89 29.30
C ASN A 203 -1.76 13.91 28.96
N SER A 204 -1.11 12.75 28.93
CA SER A 204 0.30 12.63 28.57
C SER A 204 0.53 13.03 27.11
N GLN A 205 1.66 13.69 26.85
CA GLN A 205 2.09 13.99 25.48
C GLN A 205 2.40 12.72 24.68
N SER A 206 2.97 11.73 25.35
CA SER A 206 3.36 10.44 24.79
C SER A 206 3.23 9.34 25.84
N VAL A 207 3.05 8.12 25.38
CA VAL A 207 2.94 6.93 26.21
C VAL A 207 3.77 5.80 25.64
N LEU A 208 4.23 4.90 26.51
CA LEU A 208 4.85 3.65 26.10
C LEU A 208 3.76 2.61 25.84
N LEU A 209 3.82 1.96 24.68
CA LEU A 209 2.89 0.93 24.27
C LEU A 209 3.66 -0.36 24.00
N GLU A 210 3.25 -1.42 24.68
CA GLU A 210 3.79 -2.76 24.47
C GLU A 210 3.20 -3.36 23.19
N THR A 211 4.06 -3.71 22.24
CA THR A 211 3.69 -4.37 21.00
C THR A 211 4.39 -5.71 20.88
N SER A 212 3.98 -6.53 19.90
CA SER A 212 4.73 -7.72 19.52
C SER A 212 6.15 -7.42 19.00
N ARG A 213 6.49 -6.15 18.79
CA ARG A 213 7.81 -5.67 18.36
C ARG A 213 8.59 -5.00 19.49
N GLY A 214 8.11 -5.09 20.74
CA GLY A 214 8.66 -4.44 21.93
C GLY A 214 7.92 -3.16 22.32
N THR A 215 8.48 -2.44 23.28
CA THR A 215 7.95 -1.17 23.78
C THR A 215 8.23 -0.04 22.80
N ILE A 216 7.18 0.61 22.30
CA ILE A 216 7.29 1.80 21.46
C ILE A 216 6.73 3.02 22.18
N SER A 217 7.36 4.18 22.00
CA SER A 217 6.79 5.45 22.46
C SER A 217 5.94 6.06 21.35
N ILE A 218 4.67 6.32 21.64
CA ILE A 218 3.73 6.97 20.72
C ILE A 218 3.32 8.34 21.27
N LYS A 219 3.22 9.33 20.40
CA LYS A 219 2.63 10.64 20.74
C LYS A 219 1.11 10.50 20.71
N LEU A 220 0.43 11.04 21.72
CA LEU A 220 -1.04 11.00 21.80
C LEU A 220 -1.63 12.19 21.05
N HIS A 221 -2.15 11.93 19.85
CA HIS A 221 -2.66 12.98 18.97
C HIS A 221 -3.86 13.72 19.56
N MET A 222 -4.70 13.06 20.38
CA MET A 222 -5.74 13.75 21.15
C MET A 222 -5.20 14.84 22.08
N ASN A 223 -3.97 14.69 22.60
CA ASN A 223 -3.38 15.63 23.54
C ASN A 223 -2.48 16.67 22.87
N ILE A 224 -1.82 16.32 21.76
CA ILE A 224 -0.91 17.25 21.04
C ILE A 224 -1.57 18.02 19.89
N MET A 225 -2.65 17.49 19.32
CA MET A 225 -3.40 18.10 18.22
C MET A 225 -4.81 18.49 18.67
N GLY A 226 -5.44 17.66 19.50
CA GLY A 226 -6.86 17.77 19.80
C GLY A 226 -7.67 17.36 18.58
N TRP A 227 -8.78 16.67 18.80
CA TRP A 227 -9.62 16.17 17.73
C TRP A 227 -11.11 16.33 18.00
N THR A 228 -11.88 16.28 16.93
CA THR A 228 -13.32 16.02 16.95
C THR A 228 -13.62 14.95 15.91
N ILE A 229 -14.40 13.95 16.29
CA ILE A 229 -14.75 12.80 15.45
C ILE A 229 -16.25 12.88 15.16
N LEU A 230 -16.62 12.89 13.88
CA LEU A 230 -18.03 12.83 13.46
C LEU A 230 -18.70 11.56 14.00
N ASP A 231 -20.00 11.64 14.34
CA ASP A 231 -20.76 10.53 14.95
C ASP A 231 -20.59 9.21 14.18
N GLU A 232 -20.79 9.24 12.85
CA GLU A 232 -20.66 8.06 11.99
C GLU A 232 -19.24 7.46 12.02
N HIS A 233 -18.21 8.31 12.10
CA HIS A 233 -16.82 7.89 12.18
C HIS A 233 -16.49 7.31 13.55
N TYR A 234 -17.01 7.91 14.62
CA TYR A 234 -16.82 7.44 15.97
C TYR A 234 -17.41 6.05 16.16
N ASP A 235 -18.68 5.87 15.75
CA ASP A 235 -19.38 4.60 15.85
C ASP A 235 -18.70 3.51 14.99
N LYS A 236 -18.29 3.86 13.77
CA LYS A 236 -17.58 2.92 12.89
C LYS A 236 -16.23 2.52 13.48
N TRP A 237 -15.41 3.47 13.93
CA TRP A 237 -14.08 3.18 14.46
C TRP A 237 -14.16 2.36 15.76
N LYS A 238 -15.10 2.73 16.64
CA LYS A 238 -15.42 1.98 17.86
C LYS A 238 -15.88 0.56 17.56
N SER A 239 -16.77 0.37 16.58
CA SER A 239 -17.22 -0.95 16.15
C SER A 239 -16.08 -1.80 15.61
N ASN A 240 -15.22 -1.22 14.76
CA ASN A 240 -14.11 -1.93 14.13
C ASN A 240 -13.03 -2.36 15.14
N ILE A 241 -12.77 -1.55 16.17
CA ILE A 241 -11.75 -1.82 17.21
C ILE A 241 -12.30 -2.69 18.35
N GLY A 242 -13.56 -2.50 18.71
CA GLY A 242 -14.23 -3.24 19.79
C GLY A 242 -13.76 -2.82 21.19
N ILE A 243 -13.59 -3.79 22.09
CA ILE A 243 -13.43 -3.58 23.54
C ILE A 243 -12.22 -2.70 23.94
N LYS A 244 -11.22 -2.57 23.07
CA LYS A 244 -10.04 -1.73 23.34
C LYS A 244 -10.30 -0.23 23.10
N PHE A 245 -11.39 0.11 22.43
CA PHE A 245 -11.71 1.49 22.09
C PHE A 245 -12.10 2.28 23.34
N LYS A 246 -11.36 3.35 23.62
CA LYS A 246 -11.59 4.27 24.76
C LYS A 246 -11.53 5.74 24.35
N ALA A 247 -11.15 6.05 23.11
CA ALA A 247 -10.98 7.40 22.64
C ALA A 247 -12.23 8.26 22.89
N PRO A 248 -12.06 9.49 23.41
CA PRO A 248 -13.14 10.47 23.43
C PRO A 248 -13.47 10.89 22.00
N GLN A 249 -14.75 11.15 21.75
CA GLN A 249 -15.21 11.64 20.45
C GLN A 249 -14.69 13.06 20.17
N GLU A 250 -14.64 13.91 21.20
CA GLU A 250 -14.05 15.24 21.13
C GLU A 250 -13.07 15.44 22.29
N LYS A 251 -11.91 16.01 21.98
CA LYS A 251 -10.92 16.40 22.98
C LYS A 251 -10.06 17.55 22.49
N TYR A 252 -9.97 18.60 23.31
CA TYR A 252 -9.00 19.68 23.09
C TYR A 252 -7.59 19.21 23.45
N ALA A 253 -6.59 19.64 22.67
CA ALA A 253 -5.20 19.41 23.00
C ALA A 253 -4.88 19.97 24.39
N THR A 254 -4.17 19.19 25.20
CA THR A 254 -3.84 19.52 26.59
C THR A 254 -2.40 19.99 26.75
N VAL A 255 -1.54 19.74 25.76
CA VAL A 255 -0.10 20.03 25.79
C VAL A 255 0.39 20.64 24.47
N GLY A 256 1.59 21.23 24.51
CA GLY A 256 2.26 21.79 23.33
C GLY A 256 1.64 23.09 22.79
N SER A 257 2.05 23.49 21.59
CA SER A 257 1.63 24.76 20.96
C SER A 257 0.16 24.79 20.53
N ASN A 258 -0.48 23.62 20.48
CA ASN A 258 -1.89 23.47 20.16
C ASN A 258 -2.78 23.42 21.40
N LYS A 259 -2.24 23.56 22.62
CA LYS A 259 -3.04 23.54 23.84
C LYS A 259 -4.31 24.42 23.71
N ASP A 260 -5.43 23.88 24.18
CA ASP A 260 -6.78 24.46 24.12
C ASP A 260 -7.33 24.64 22.69
N LYS A 261 -6.84 23.86 21.72
CA LYS A 261 -7.36 23.82 20.35
C LYS A 261 -7.74 22.40 19.92
N ILE A 262 -8.62 22.34 18.93
CA ILE A 262 -8.83 21.17 18.08
C ILE A 262 -8.15 21.44 16.75
N ARG A 263 -7.29 20.50 16.34
CA ARG A 263 -6.54 20.54 15.07
C ARG A 263 -6.92 19.42 14.13
N TYR A 264 -7.53 18.34 14.60
CA TYR A 264 -8.00 17.26 13.76
C TYR A 264 -9.52 17.18 13.74
N GLU A 265 -10.07 17.00 12.55
CA GLU A 265 -11.46 16.64 12.34
C GLU A 265 -11.49 15.39 11.46
N SER A 266 -12.27 14.38 11.85
CA SER A 266 -12.32 13.13 11.11
C SER A 266 -13.04 13.30 9.78
N THR A 267 -12.50 12.70 8.72
CA THR A 267 -13.06 12.78 7.35
C THR A 267 -13.44 11.42 6.78
N ALA A 268 -12.83 10.34 7.28
CA ALA A 268 -13.18 8.98 6.95
C ALA A 268 -12.69 8.01 8.04
N VAL A 269 -13.29 6.81 8.06
CA VAL A 269 -12.80 5.65 8.81
C VAL A 269 -12.91 4.42 7.90
N TYR A 270 -11.81 3.70 7.75
CA TYR A 270 -11.77 2.40 7.07
C TYR A 270 -10.91 1.44 7.86
N GLY A 271 -11.42 0.23 8.11
CA GLY A 271 -10.70 -0.75 8.89
C GLY A 271 -10.44 -0.21 10.29
N LEU A 272 -9.20 -0.28 10.74
CA LEU A 272 -8.78 0.24 12.05
C LEU A 272 -8.22 1.66 11.98
N THR A 273 -8.31 2.32 10.83
CA THR A 273 -7.67 3.61 10.57
C THR A 273 -8.71 4.72 10.48
N ILE A 274 -8.39 5.85 11.11
CA ILE A 274 -9.13 7.10 11.02
C ILE A 274 -8.32 8.14 10.26
N PHE A 275 -8.99 8.94 9.44
CA PHE A 275 -8.38 9.93 8.57
C PHE A 275 -8.74 11.35 9.03
N TRP A 276 -7.77 12.25 8.98
CA TRP A 276 -7.86 13.58 9.59
C TRP A 276 -7.59 14.71 8.60
N ARG A 277 -8.47 15.70 8.61
CA ARG A 277 -8.19 17.04 8.08
C ARG A 277 -7.69 17.97 9.18
N ILE A 278 -6.75 18.84 8.83
CA ILE A 278 -6.26 19.87 9.75
C ILE A 278 -7.26 21.02 9.81
N VAL A 279 -7.71 21.36 11.03
CA VAL A 279 -8.62 22.48 11.32
C VAL A 279 -8.00 23.44 12.35
N ASN A 280 -8.63 24.59 12.60
CA ASN A 280 -8.18 25.57 13.59
C ASN A 280 -9.34 26.02 14.49
N LYS A 281 -9.87 25.11 15.30
CA LYS A 281 -10.92 25.41 16.29
C LYS A 281 -10.27 25.71 17.65
N LYS A 282 -10.75 26.73 18.35
CA LYS A 282 -10.31 27.09 19.71
C LYS A 282 -11.40 26.74 20.70
N LYS A 283 -11.01 26.49 21.95
CA LYS A 283 -11.93 26.31 23.07
C LYS A 283 -12.77 27.56 23.32
#